data_AF-A0A4U5JTL5-F1
#
_entry.id   AF-A0A4U5JTL5-F1
#
_cell.length_a   1.000
_cell.length_b   1.000
_cell.length_c   1.000
_cell.angle_alpha   90.00
_cell.angle_beta   90.00
_cell.angle_gamma   90.00
#
_symmetry.space_group_name_H-M   'P 1'
#
loop_
_entity.id
_entity.type
_entity.pdbx_description
1 polymer ?
#
loop_
_entity_poly.entity_id
_entity_poly.type
_entity_poly.pdbx_seq_one_letter_code
_entity_poly.pdbx_strand_id
1 'polypeptide(L)'
;MNAIAARIEACERSNRRFKRILILQSLILIALISTIAIRYAGAAAPAAPASLRVSELVVVDPKGVERVRIGGDLPDAVIDGKRIPRGSKAAGVMLYDDRGQERGGYVTWDEGDNIGLTLDSRKGQTALFVAGPNGGTSLQMWHGADAIDIRSDEDGSRITRTQAGQVTFQQPAVTAIGQATCSEYRNGLRSEVPGGLPAEQIRKICLRRFTQEACRTCLSPGQ
;
A
#
# COMPACT_ATOMS: atom_id res chain seq x y z
N MET A 1 70.02 55.78 42.72
CA MET A 1 69.35 54.50 42.40
C MET A 1 70.30 53.65 41.56
N ASN A 2 70.66 52.45 42.05
CA ASN A 2 71.64 51.57 41.39
C ASN A 2 71.09 51.01 40.07
N ALA A 3 71.91 50.99 39.02
CA ALA A 3 71.54 50.53 37.67
C ALA A 3 70.96 49.09 37.64
N ILE A 4 71.31 48.27 38.63
CA ILE A 4 70.78 46.92 38.81
C ILE A 4 69.28 46.94 39.20
N ALA A 5 68.88 47.85 40.10
CA ALA A 5 67.49 47.96 40.54
C ALA A 5 66.55 48.37 39.39
N ALA A 6 67.00 49.29 38.52
CA ALA A 6 66.25 49.71 37.34
C ALA A 6 66.07 48.56 36.31
N ARG A 7 67.09 47.71 36.14
CA ARG A 7 67.01 46.52 35.27
C ARG A 7 66.06 45.46 35.82
N ILE A 8 66.04 45.27 37.14
CA ILE A 8 65.11 44.34 37.81
C ILE A 8 63.66 44.83 37.63
N GLU A 9 63.38 46.11 37.86
CA GLU A 9 62.03 46.66 37.72
C GLU A 9 61.52 46.63 36.26
N ALA A 10 62.40 46.82 35.27
CA ALA A 10 62.06 46.65 33.86
C ALA A 10 61.76 45.17 33.50
N CYS A 11 62.52 44.23 34.09
CA CYS A 11 62.28 42.80 33.94
C CYS A 11 60.94 42.38 34.56
N GLU A 12 60.63 42.85 35.78
CA GLU A 12 59.35 42.58 36.43
C GLU A 12 58.15 43.12 35.66
N ARG A 13 58.26 44.34 35.12
CA ARG A 13 57.20 44.93 34.27
C ARG A 13 56.97 44.09 33.01
N SER A 14 58.04 43.63 32.36
CA SER A 14 57.95 42.78 31.18
C SER A 14 57.34 41.41 31.51
N ASN A 15 57.72 40.82 32.64
CA ASN A 15 57.18 39.54 33.10
C ASN A 15 55.68 39.63 33.47
N ARG A 16 55.25 40.72 34.14
CA ARG A 16 53.82 40.99 34.37
C ARG A 16 53.04 41.14 33.06
N ARG A 17 53.65 41.77 32.04
CA ARG A 17 53.04 41.92 30.71
C ARG A 17 52.91 40.57 30.00
N PHE A 18 53.94 39.72 30.04
CA PHE A 18 53.88 38.36 29.47
C PHE A 18 52.85 37.48 30.17
N LYS A 19 52.78 37.50 31.51
CA LYS A 19 51.74 36.76 32.25
C LYS A 19 50.33 37.20 31.85
N ARG A 20 50.09 38.51 31.69
CA ARG A 20 48.78 39.02 31.23
C ARG A 20 48.46 38.56 29.81
N ILE A 21 49.42 38.60 28.89
CA ILE A 21 49.24 38.13 27.51
C ILE A 21 48.93 36.62 27.47
N LEU A 22 49.67 35.81 28.23
CA LEU A 22 49.45 34.37 28.32
C LEU A 22 48.07 34.04 28.89
N ILE A 23 47.64 34.74 29.95
CA ILE A 23 46.29 34.57 30.51
C ILE A 23 45.23 34.91 29.47
N LEU A 24 45.37 36.04 28.75
CA LEU A 24 44.45 36.42 27.67
C LEU A 24 44.40 35.38 26.55
N GLN A 25 45.56 34.86 26.11
CA GLN A 25 45.63 33.82 25.08
C GLN A 25 44.96 32.52 25.53
N SER A 26 45.18 32.09 26.78
CA SER A 26 44.53 30.91 27.34
C SER A 26 43.01 31.07 27.43
N LEU A 27 42.52 32.26 27.83
CA LEU A 27 41.09 32.54 27.87
C LEU A 27 40.45 32.51 26.47
N ILE A 28 41.13 33.08 25.47
CA ILE A 28 40.68 33.03 24.07
C ILE A 28 40.63 31.59 23.57
N LEU A 29 41.65 30.80 23.86
CA LEU A 29 41.70 29.40 23.46
C LEU A 29 40.58 28.58 24.11
N ILE A 30 40.33 28.77 25.40
CA ILE A 30 39.24 28.10 26.12
C ILE A 30 37.89 28.50 25.52
N ALA A 31 37.68 29.79 25.21
CA ALA A 31 36.46 30.25 24.57
C ALA A 31 36.25 29.63 23.18
N LEU A 32 37.33 29.53 22.39
CA LEU A 32 37.28 28.90 21.07
C LEU A 32 36.96 27.39 21.17
N ILE A 33 37.61 26.67 22.07
CA ILE A 33 37.35 25.24 22.27
C ILE A 33 35.93 25.02 22.79
N SER A 34 35.48 25.86 23.73
CA SER A 34 34.13 25.78 24.29
C SER A 34 33.06 26.04 23.24
N THR A 35 33.25 27.04 22.37
CA THR A 35 32.30 27.31 21.28
C THR A 35 32.24 26.17 20.27
N ILE A 36 33.38 25.59 19.90
CA ILE A 36 33.43 24.40 19.02
C ILE A 36 32.70 23.22 19.69
N ALA A 37 33.02 22.91 20.95
CA ALA A 37 32.40 21.82 21.70
C ALA A 37 30.87 21.98 21.81
N ILE A 38 30.38 23.19 22.09
CA ILE A 38 28.93 23.48 22.16
C ILE A 38 28.26 23.30 20.79
N ARG A 39 28.92 23.69 19.70
CA ARG A 39 28.39 23.51 18.33
C ARG A 39 28.29 22.03 17.94
N TYR A 40 29.28 21.22 18.32
CA TYR A 40 29.27 19.78 18.05
C TYR A 40 28.32 19.01 18.99
N ALA A 41 28.24 19.38 20.26
CA ALA A 41 27.32 18.74 21.21
C ALA A 41 25.84 19.14 20.97
N GLY A 42 25.61 20.35 20.46
CA GLY A 42 24.27 20.85 20.10
C GLY A 42 23.82 20.47 18.69
N ALA A 43 24.66 19.79 17.90
CA ALA A 43 24.27 19.21 16.62
C ALA A 43 23.40 17.97 16.89
N ALA A 44 22.14 18.20 17.24
CA ALA A 44 21.14 17.15 17.21
C ALA A 44 21.18 16.53 15.80
N ALA A 45 21.25 15.20 15.73
CA ALA A 45 21.03 14.50 14.47
C ALA A 45 19.75 15.06 13.85
N PRO A 46 19.75 15.45 12.57
CA PRO A 46 18.53 15.93 11.94
C PRO A 46 17.44 14.91 12.20
N ALA A 47 16.32 15.36 12.78
CA ALA A 47 15.21 14.47 13.07
C ALA A 47 14.86 13.72 11.78
N ALA A 48 14.75 12.39 11.86
CA ALA A 48 14.35 11.61 10.71
C ALA A 48 13.04 12.21 10.15
N PRO A 49 12.89 12.30 8.82
CA PRO A 49 11.70 12.90 8.24
C PRO A 49 10.46 12.15 8.76
N ALA A 50 9.53 12.89 9.37
CA ALA A 50 8.33 12.31 9.96
C ALA A 50 7.37 11.72 8.90
N SER A 51 7.54 12.11 7.62
CA SER A 51 6.78 11.57 6.50
C SER A 51 7.62 11.54 5.23
N LEU A 52 7.30 10.58 4.37
CA LEU A 52 7.85 10.45 3.02
C LEU A 52 6.72 10.70 2.01
N ARG A 53 6.89 11.68 1.11
CA ARG A 53 5.96 11.93 -0.01
C ARG A 53 6.65 11.52 -1.30
N VAL A 54 6.21 10.41 -1.87
CA VAL A 54 6.75 9.82 -3.11
C VAL A 54 5.60 9.31 -3.96
N SER A 55 5.78 9.24 -5.27
CA SER A 55 4.84 8.57 -6.18
C SER A 55 4.94 7.05 -6.07
N GLU A 56 6.13 6.53 -5.79
CA GLU A 56 6.42 5.11 -5.68
C GLU A 56 7.53 4.86 -4.64
N LEU A 57 7.38 3.77 -3.89
CA LEU A 57 8.40 3.16 -3.05
C LEU A 57 8.54 1.69 -3.44
N VAL A 58 9.75 1.28 -3.85
CA VAL A 58 10.07 -0.11 -4.21
C VAL A 58 11.07 -0.67 -3.19
N VAL A 59 10.72 -1.80 -2.59
CA VAL A 59 11.63 -2.58 -1.73
C VAL A 59 12.18 -3.74 -2.54
N VAL A 60 13.50 -3.80 -2.64
CA VAL A 60 14.23 -4.86 -3.35
C VAL A 60 14.98 -5.77 -2.37
N ASP A 61 15.18 -7.02 -2.77
CA ASP A 61 16.05 -7.95 -2.05
C ASP A 61 17.53 -7.76 -2.43
N PRO A 62 18.49 -8.48 -1.80
CA PRO A 62 19.92 -8.36 -2.12
C PRO A 62 20.31 -8.73 -3.56
N LYS A 63 19.43 -9.41 -4.31
CA LYS A 63 19.64 -9.75 -5.74
C LYS A 63 19.07 -8.66 -6.66
N GLY A 64 18.46 -7.60 -6.11
CA GLY A 64 17.78 -6.57 -6.86
C GLY A 64 16.37 -6.95 -7.31
N VAL A 65 15.79 -8.03 -6.78
CA VAL A 65 14.43 -8.45 -7.11
C VAL A 65 13.45 -7.65 -6.28
N GLU A 66 12.45 -7.05 -6.94
CA GLU A 66 11.35 -6.36 -6.26
C GLU A 66 10.56 -7.32 -5.35
N ARG A 67 10.26 -6.90 -4.12
CA ARG A 67 9.50 -7.69 -3.12
C ARG A 67 8.23 -6.98 -2.68
N VAL A 68 8.29 -5.65 -2.61
CA VAL A 68 7.15 -4.79 -2.29
C VAL A 68 7.20 -3.56 -3.18
N ARG A 69 6.05 -3.16 -3.72
CA ARG A 69 5.86 -1.87 -4.40
C ARG A 69 4.69 -1.15 -3.74
N ILE A 70 4.90 0.09 -3.33
CA ILE A 70 3.85 0.99 -2.85
C ILE A 70 3.74 2.13 -3.87
N GLY A 71 2.61 2.27 -4.55
CA GLY A 71 2.47 3.23 -5.63
C GLY A 71 1.11 3.93 -5.61
N GLY A 72 1.10 5.20 -5.98
CA GLY A 72 -0.14 5.95 -6.26
C GLY A 72 -0.74 5.64 -7.63
N ASP A 73 0.03 5.00 -8.52
CA ASP A 73 -0.39 4.49 -9.83
C ASP A 73 0.43 3.22 -10.10
N LEU A 74 -0.15 2.06 -9.79
CA LEU A 74 0.50 0.77 -9.93
C LEU A 74 0.55 0.35 -11.40
N PRO A 75 1.68 -0.20 -11.89
CA PRO A 75 1.76 -0.69 -13.26
C PRO A 75 0.91 -1.95 -13.48
N ASP A 76 0.77 -2.29 -14.76
CA ASP A 76 0.26 -3.60 -15.20
C ASP A 76 0.92 -4.76 -14.48
N ALA A 77 0.13 -5.82 -14.25
CA ALA A 77 0.60 -7.03 -13.58
C ALA A 77 1.68 -7.74 -14.41
N VAL A 78 2.65 -8.35 -13.72
CA VAL A 78 3.70 -9.15 -14.37
C VAL A 78 3.49 -10.62 -14.07
N ILE A 79 3.12 -11.40 -15.09
CA ILE A 79 2.90 -12.85 -15.00
C ILE A 79 3.87 -13.53 -15.97
N ASP A 80 4.74 -14.39 -15.44
CA ASP A 80 5.79 -15.09 -16.20
C ASP A 80 6.62 -14.14 -17.10
N GLY A 81 6.96 -12.96 -16.58
CA GLY A 81 7.74 -11.94 -17.28
C GLY A 81 6.97 -11.14 -18.34
N LYS A 82 5.67 -11.39 -18.53
CA LYS A 82 4.81 -10.63 -19.46
C LYS A 82 3.96 -9.62 -18.69
N ARG A 83 3.85 -8.41 -19.24
CA ARG A 83 2.90 -7.40 -18.75
C ARG A 83 1.50 -7.77 -19.21
N ILE A 84 0.58 -7.88 -18.26
CA ILE A 84 -0.83 -8.13 -18.49
C ILE A 84 -1.61 -6.92 -17.97
N PRO A 85 -2.46 -6.30 -18.81
CA PRO A 85 -3.27 -5.17 -18.39
C PRO A 85 -4.02 -5.46 -17.09
N ARG A 86 -3.94 -4.55 -16.11
CA ARG A 86 -4.63 -4.72 -14.81
C ARG A 86 -6.15 -4.54 -14.92
N GLY A 87 -6.64 -4.02 -16.05
CA GLY A 87 -8.06 -3.78 -16.35
C GLY A 87 -8.58 -2.45 -15.82
N SER A 88 -8.10 -2.05 -14.64
CA SER A 88 -8.40 -0.80 -13.95
C SER A 88 -7.13 -0.15 -13.43
N LYS A 89 -7.15 1.18 -13.26
CA LYS A 89 -6.09 1.87 -12.52
C LYS A 89 -6.17 1.50 -11.04
N ALA A 90 -5.01 1.36 -10.41
CA ALA A 90 -4.95 0.94 -9.01
C ALA A 90 -3.84 1.67 -8.24
N ALA A 91 -4.07 1.89 -6.96
CA ALA A 91 -3.09 2.42 -6.02
C ALA A 91 -3.01 1.53 -4.78
N GLY A 92 -1.85 1.48 -4.12
CA GLY A 92 -1.69 0.72 -2.88
C GLY A 92 -0.40 -0.09 -2.83
N VAL A 93 -0.46 -1.25 -2.18
CA VAL A 93 0.69 -2.11 -1.90
C VAL A 93 0.60 -3.38 -2.74
N MET A 94 1.68 -3.73 -3.43
CA MET A 94 1.83 -4.96 -4.20
C MET A 94 2.99 -5.79 -3.69
N LEU A 95 2.81 -7.11 -3.62
CA LEU A 95 3.76 -8.08 -3.07
C LEU A 95 4.26 -9.02 -4.18
N TYR A 96 5.56 -9.32 -4.17
CA TYR A 96 6.22 -10.11 -5.20
C TYR A 96 7.04 -11.25 -4.59
N ASP A 97 7.14 -12.38 -5.29
CA ASP A 97 7.98 -13.51 -4.88
C ASP A 97 9.46 -13.33 -5.25
N ASP A 98 10.28 -14.36 -4.99
CA ASP A 98 11.74 -14.33 -5.16
C ASP A 98 12.18 -14.27 -6.63
N ARG A 99 11.22 -14.33 -7.55
CA ARG A 99 11.41 -14.19 -9.00
C ARG A 99 10.84 -12.87 -9.52
N GLY A 100 10.32 -12.01 -8.64
CA GLY A 100 9.65 -10.78 -9.01
C GLY A 100 8.24 -11.01 -9.58
N GLN A 101 7.64 -12.18 -9.34
CA GLN A 101 6.26 -12.46 -9.78
C GLN A 101 5.26 -11.97 -8.73
N GLU A 102 4.22 -11.26 -9.18
CA GLU A 102 3.15 -10.75 -8.32
C GLU A 102 2.46 -11.89 -7.56
N ARG A 103 2.26 -11.70 -6.25
CA ARG A 103 1.64 -12.66 -5.31
C ARG A 103 0.39 -12.12 -4.62
N GLY A 104 -0.05 -10.92 -4.99
CA GLY A 104 -1.20 -10.24 -4.43
C GLY A 104 -0.85 -8.88 -3.85
N GLY A 105 -1.85 -8.17 -3.36
CA GLY A 105 -1.71 -6.81 -2.88
C GLY A 105 -2.90 -6.33 -2.07
N TYR A 106 -2.75 -5.14 -1.48
CA TYR A 106 -3.82 -4.40 -0.82
C TYR A 106 -3.97 -3.06 -1.53
N VAL A 107 -5.02 -2.93 -2.32
CA VAL A 107 -5.14 -1.88 -3.34
C VAL A 107 -6.53 -1.28 -3.40
N THR A 108 -6.61 -0.03 -3.86
CA THR A 108 -7.84 0.63 -4.30
C THR A 108 -7.86 0.66 -5.83
N TRP A 109 -9.04 0.52 -6.42
CA TRP A 109 -9.23 0.66 -7.87
C TRP A 109 -10.03 1.92 -8.19
N ASP A 110 -9.63 2.66 -9.24
CA ASP A 110 -10.34 3.85 -9.69
C ASP A 110 -11.74 3.48 -10.20
N GLU A 111 -11.84 2.38 -10.95
CA GLU A 111 -13.10 1.81 -11.40
C GLU A 111 -13.86 1.14 -10.25
N GLY A 112 -15.02 1.67 -9.92
CA GLY A 112 -15.92 1.16 -8.87
C GLY A 112 -15.54 1.55 -7.44
N ASP A 113 -14.43 2.29 -7.25
CA ASP A 113 -13.96 2.80 -5.94
C ASP A 113 -13.89 1.71 -4.85
N ASN A 114 -13.51 0.51 -5.28
CA ASN A 114 -13.39 -0.64 -4.40
C ASN A 114 -12.01 -0.65 -3.74
N ILE A 115 -11.94 -1.17 -2.52
CA ILE A 115 -10.69 -1.56 -1.86
C ILE A 115 -10.64 -3.07 -1.73
N GLY A 116 -9.49 -3.68 -2.00
CA GLY A 116 -9.36 -5.12 -1.92
C GLY A 116 -7.99 -5.62 -1.53
N LEU A 117 -8.02 -6.78 -0.87
CA LEU A 117 -6.87 -7.64 -0.59
C LEU A 117 -6.94 -8.84 -1.53
N THR A 118 -5.90 -9.02 -2.34
CA THR A 118 -5.79 -10.11 -3.31
C THR A 118 -4.72 -11.11 -2.87
N LEU A 119 -4.97 -12.40 -3.14
CA LEU A 119 -3.95 -13.44 -2.99
C LEU A 119 -3.80 -14.21 -4.28
N ASP A 120 -2.59 -14.17 -4.83
CA ASP A 120 -2.29 -14.73 -6.12
C ASP A 120 -1.38 -15.95 -5.98
N SER A 121 -1.73 -17.00 -6.72
CA SER A 121 -0.79 -18.04 -7.08
C SER A 121 0.08 -17.55 -8.24
N ARG A 122 1.13 -18.29 -8.57
CA ARG A 122 1.91 -18.03 -9.80
C ARG A 122 1.10 -18.15 -11.10
N LYS A 123 -0.09 -18.75 -11.02
CA LYS A 123 -0.99 -18.94 -12.17
C LYS A 123 -2.11 -17.90 -12.22
N GLY A 124 -2.17 -16.98 -11.25
CA GLY A 124 -3.21 -15.97 -11.14
C GLY A 124 -3.87 -15.95 -9.76
N GLN A 125 -4.81 -15.01 -9.60
CA GLN A 125 -5.55 -14.77 -8.37
C GLN A 125 -6.37 -15.99 -7.92
N THR A 126 -6.36 -16.25 -6.62
CA THR A 126 -7.02 -17.40 -5.97
C THR A 126 -7.90 -17.01 -4.79
N ALA A 127 -7.71 -15.79 -4.25
CA ALA A 127 -8.62 -15.21 -3.28
C ALA A 127 -8.71 -13.68 -3.45
N LEU A 128 -9.86 -13.14 -3.04
CA LEU A 128 -10.17 -11.72 -3.05
C LEU A 128 -11.01 -11.41 -1.81
N PHE A 129 -10.57 -10.46 -1.00
CA PHE A 129 -11.41 -9.82 0.01
C PHE A 129 -11.62 -8.37 -0.40
N VAL A 130 -12.86 -7.96 -0.62
CA VAL A 130 -13.19 -6.65 -1.20
C VAL A 130 -14.29 -5.96 -0.41
N ALA A 131 -14.19 -4.64 -0.32
CA ALA A 131 -15.24 -3.76 0.15
C ALA A 131 -15.53 -2.69 -0.92
N GLY A 132 -16.80 -2.46 -1.19
CA GLY A 132 -17.25 -1.38 -2.05
C GLY A 132 -17.42 -0.05 -1.31
N PRO A 133 -17.50 1.07 -2.04
CA PRO A 133 -17.53 2.42 -1.47
C PRO A 133 -18.77 2.66 -0.61
N ASN A 134 -19.87 1.96 -0.92
CA ASN A 134 -21.15 2.05 -0.21
C ASN A 134 -21.33 0.95 0.87
N GLY A 135 -20.28 0.18 1.16
CA GLY A 135 -20.20 -0.71 2.32
C GLY A 135 -20.29 -2.21 2.06
N GLY A 136 -20.86 -2.69 0.95
CA GLY A 136 -20.93 -4.14 0.67
C GLY A 136 -19.56 -4.82 0.71
N THR A 137 -19.47 -6.01 1.30
CA THR A 137 -18.21 -6.77 1.44
C THR A 137 -18.33 -8.19 0.91
N SER A 138 -17.21 -8.73 0.39
CA SER A 138 -17.13 -10.10 -0.09
C SER A 138 -15.73 -10.69 0.12
N LEU A 139 -15.66 -11.88 0.71
CA LEU A 139 -14.48 -12.73 0.77
C LEU A 139 -14.69 -13.94 -0.13
N GLN A 140 -13.90 -14.03 -1.20
CA GLN A 140 -13.95 -15.07 -2.22
C GLN A 140 -12.66 -15.87 -2.21
N MET A 141 -12.79 -17.19 -2.29
CA MET A 141 -11.69 -18.13 -2.52
C MET A 141 -12.10 -19.12 -3.60
N TRP A 142 -11.23 -19.40 -4.57
CA TRP A 142 -11.56 -20.31 -5.66
C TRP A 142 -10.39 -21.16 -6.12
N HIS A 143 -10.73 -22.31 -6.70
CA HIS A 143 -9.83 -23.21 -7.39
C HIS A 143 -10.53 -23.80 -8.62
N GLY A 144 -10.12 -23.39 -9.81
CA GLY A 144 -10.81 -23.78 -11.04
C GLY A 144 -12.26 -23.30 -11.04
N ALA A 145 -13.20 -24.23 -11.16
CA ALA A 145 -14.64 -23.94 -11.17
C ALA A 145 -15.29 -23.98 -9.77
N ASP A 146 -14.54 -24.35 -8.74
CA ASP A 146 -15.02 -24.46 -7.37
C ASP A 146 -14.68 -23.19 -6.58
N ALA A 147 -15.58 -22.78 -5.69
CA ALA A 147 -15.38 -21.58 -4.88
C ALA A 147 -16.14 -21.62 -3.54
N ILE A 148 -15.66 -20.82 -2.59
CA ILE A 148 -16.38 -20.42 -1.40
C ILE A 148 -16.43 -18.89 -1.39
N ASP A 149 -17.60 -18.33 -1.10
CA ASP A 149 -17.85 -16.89 -1.04
C ASP A 149 -18.62 -16.55 0.23
N ILE A 150 -18.15 -15.57 0.97
CA ILE A 150 -18.81 -14.99 2.15
C ILE A 150 -19.11 -13.55 1.83
N ARG A 151 -20.38 -13.15 1.89
CA ARG A 151 -20.82 -11.80 1.53
C ARG A 151 -21.65 -11.16 2.61
N SER A 152 -21.61 -9.84 2.64
CA SER A 152 -22.60 -9.00 3.29
C SER A 152 -22.84 -7.78 2.40
N ASP A 153 -23.93 -7.80 1.66
CA ASP A 153 -24.31 -6.80 0.66
C ASP A 153 -25.84 -6.59 0.66
N GLU A 154 -26.38 -5.92 -0.37
CA GLU A 154 -27.82 -5.62 -0.50
C GLU A 154 -28.70 -6.89 -0.60
N ASP A 155 -28.12 -8.02 -1.01
CA ASP A 155 -28.79 -9.32 -1.06
C ASP A 155 -28.68 -10.08 0.29
N GLY A 156 -28.13 -9.44 1.31
CA GLY A 156 -28.01 -9.95 2.69
C GLY A 156 -26.71 -10.69 2.98
N SER A 157 -26.45 -10.97 4.26
CA SER A 157 -25.27 -11.72 4.69
C SER A 157 -25.41 -13.21 4.39
N ARG A 158 -24.45 -13.81 3.69
CA ARG A 158 -24.51 -15.22 3.24
C ARG A 158 -23.15 -15.89 3.07
N ILE A 159 -23.17 -17.21 3.17
CA ILE A 159 -22.06 -18.11 2.77
C ILE A 159 -22.53 -18.95 1.59
N THR A 160 -21.76 -18.98 0.51
CA THR A 160 -22.06 -19.71 -0.72
C THR A 160 -20.91 -20.65 -1.07
N ARG A 161 -21.22 -21.90 -1.42
CA ARG A 161 -20.28 -22.86 -2.00
C ARG A 161 -20.69 -23.15 -3.44
N THR A 162 -19.72 -23.04 -4.32
CA THR A 162 -19.83 -23.33 -5.75
C THR A 162 -19.00 -24.56 -6.08
N GLN A 163 -19.59 -25.52 -6.80
CA GLN A 163 -18.89 -26.70 -7.31
C GLN A 163 -19.20 -26.84 -8.80
N ALA A 164 -18.17 -27.13 -9.61
CA ALA A 164 -18.28 -27.21 -11.07
C ALA A 164 -18.97 -25.98 -11.69
N GLY A 165 -18.75 -24.79 -11.10
CA GLY A 165 -19.32 -23.52 -11.58
C GLY A 165 -20.77 -23.27 -11.21
N GLN A 166 -21.40 -24.10 -10.37
CA GLN A 166 -22.78 -23.92 -9.89
C GLN A 166 -22.86 -23.85 -8.37
N VAL A 167 -23.74 -23.00 -7.86
CA VAL A 167 -24.06 -22.95 -6.42
C VAL A 167 -24.66 -24.29 -5.97
N THR A 168 -23.97 -24.97 -5.06
CA THR A 168 -24.43 -26.24 -4.45
C THR A 168 -24.87 -26.08 -3.00
N PHE A 169 -24.53 -24.96 -2.36
CA PHE A 169 -24.94 -24.62 -1.01
C PHE A 169 -24.94 -23.10 -0.85
N GLN A 170 -25.98 -22.55 -0.21
CA GLN A 170 -26.06 -21.14 0.14
C GLN A 170 -26.88 -20.97 1.41
N GLN A 171 -26.32 -20.30 2.42
CA GLN A 171 -26.97 -20.07 3.71
C GLN A 171 -26.81 -18.60 4.16
N PRO A 172 -27.92 -17.88 4.40
CA PRO A 172 -29.29 -18.21 4.00
C PRO A 172 -29.38 -18.26 2.46
N ALA A 173 -30.31 -19.07 1.95
CA ALA A 173 -30.57 -19.12 0.51
C ALA A 173 -31.15 -17.78 0.02
N VAL A 174 -30.60 -17.24 -1.06
CA VAL A 174 -31.15 -16.06 -1.73
C VAL A 174 -32.18 -16.54 -2.75
N THR A 175 -33.46 -16.40 -2.41
CA THR A 175 -34.59 -16.80 -3.27
C THR A 175 -34.97 -15.72 -4.27
N ALA A 176 -34.68 -14.45 -3.96
CA ALA A 176 -34.88 -13.31 -4.83
C ALA A 176 -33.64 -12.42 -4.80
N ILE A 177 -33.04 -12.19 -5.96
CA ILE A 177 -31.94 -11.23 -6.12
C ILE A 177 -32.54 -9.82 -6.05
N GLY A 178 -31.89 -8.94 -5.30
CA GLY A 178 -32.24 -7.55 -5.12
C GLY A 178 -32.29 -6.79 -6.44
N GLN A 179 -33.13 -5.75 -6.48
CA GLN A 179 -33.42 -5.02 -7.71
C GLN A 179 -32.18 -4.37 -8.32
N ALA A 180 -31.30 -3.81 -7.50
CA ALA A 180 -30.05 -3.19 -7.96
C ALA A 180 -29.13 -4.22 -8.61
N THR A 181 -28.82 -5.33 -7.92
CA THR A 181 -28.03 -6.44 -8.47
C THR A 181 -28.63 -6.99 -9.77
N CYS A 182 -29.94 -7.17 -9.83
CA CYS A 182 -30.59 -7.61 -11.06
C CYS A 182 -30.50 -6.60 -12.20
N SER A 183 -30.64 -5.31 -11.90
CA SER A 183 -30.46 -4.25 -12.89
C SER A 183 -29.04 -4.27 -13.47
N GLU A 184 -28.02 -4.45 -12.61
CA GLU A 184 -26.63 -4.59 -13.05
C GLU A 184 -26.41 -5.81 -13.95
N TYR A 185 -27.00 -6.96 -13.63
CA TYR A 185 -26.90 -8.10 -14.54
C TYR A 185 -27.64 -7.88 -15.86
N ARG A 186 -28.85 -7.32 -15.84
CA ARG A 186 -29.62 -7.03 -17.06
C ARG A 186 -28.94 -5.97 -17.93
N ASN A 187 -28.23 -5.02 -17.33
CA ASN A 187 -27.48 -4.00 -18.06
C ASN A 187 -26.17 -4.53 -18.66
N GLY A 188 -25.76 -5.75 -18.30
CA GLY A 188 -24.53 -6.38 -18.77
C GLY A 188 -23.29 -6.02 -17.95
N LEU A 189 -23.43 -5.63 -16.68
CA LEU A 189 -22.36 -5.17 -15.80
C LEU A 189 -21.57 -3.99 -16.39
N ARG A 190 -22.28 -3.04 -17.02
CA ARG A 190 -21.65 -1.89 -17.68
C ARG A 190 -20.96 -0.93 -16.72
N SER A 191 -21.35 -0.96 -15.45
CA SER A 191 -20.69 -0.25 -14.36
C SER A 191 -19.28 -0.77 -14.09
N GLU A 192 -19.02 -2.05 -14.33
CA GLU A 192 -17.74 -2.71 -14.10
C GLU A 192 -16.93 -2.91 -15.40
N VAL A 193 -17.61 -3.17 -16.52
CA VAL A 193 -16.98 -3.50 -17.81
C VAL A 193 -17.46 -2.53 -18.89
N PRO A 194 -16.60 -1.62 -19.38
CA PRO A 194 -16.93 -0.75 -20.51
C PRO A 194 -17.40 -1.57 -21.73
N GLY A 195 -18.61 -1.27 -22.23
CA GLY A 195 -19.25 -2.01 -23.32
C GLY A 195 -20.16 -3.17 -22.88
N GLY A 196 -20.07 -3.59 -21.62
CA GLY A 196 -20.87 -4.66 -21.03
C GLY A 196 -20.48 -6.06 -21.51
N LEU A 197 -21.01 -7.07 -20.84
CA LEU A 197 -20.75 -8.48 -21.12
C LEU A 197 -21.90 -9.14 -21.91
N PRO A 198 -21.59 -10.14 -22.76
CA PRO A 198 -22.62 -10.95 -23.41
C PRO A 198 -23.55 -11.65 -22.42
N ALA A 199 -24.82 -11.83 -22.79
CA ALA A 199 -25.83 -12.44 -21.92
C ALA A 199 -25.46 -13.85 -21.39
N GLU A 200 -24.75 -14.65 -22.19
CA GLU A 200 -24.25 -15.96 -21.75
C GLU A 200 -23.23 -15.83 -20.59
N GLN A 201 -22.34 -14.83 -20.67
CA GLN A 201 -21.36 -14.58 -19.61
C GLN A 201 -22.03 -14.06 -18.35
N ILE A 202 -23.00 -13.15 -18.48
CA ILE A 202 -23.82 -12.67 -17.36
C ILE A 202 -24.52 -13.84 -16.66
N ARG A 203 -25.11 -14.76 -17.43
CA ARG A 203 -25.75 -15.94 -16.87
C ARG A 203 -24.76 -16.83 -16.11
N LYS A 204 -23.57 -17.06 -16.65
CA LYS A 204 -22.50 -17.81 -15.96
C LYS A 204 -22.08 -17.13 -14.65
N ILE A 205 -21.92 -15.81 -14.65
CA ILE A 205 -21.58 -15.03 -13.45
C ILE A 205 -22.69 -15.17 -12.40
N CYS A 206 -23.95 -15.03 -12.80
CA CYS A 206 -25.08 -15.19 -11.90
C CYS A 206 -25.11 -16.58 -11.27
N LEU A 207 -24.98 -17.65 -12.06
CA LEU A 207 -25.05 -19.04 -11.59
C LEU A 207 -23.91 -19.44 -10.63
N ARG A 208 -22.82 -18.67 -10.59
CA ARG A 208 -21.73 -18.84 -9.62
C ARG A 208 -22.01 -18.18 -8.27
N ARG A 209 -22.96 -17.24 -8.21
CA ARG A 209 -23.29 -16.43 -7.02
C ARG A 209 -24.69 -16.73 -6.46
N PHE A 210 -25.62 -17.14 -7.30
CA PHE A 210 -27.01 -17.39 -6.95
C PHE A 210 -27.51 -18.72 -7.53
N THR A 211 -28.62 -19.21 -7.00
CA THR A 211 -29.26 -20.43 -7.48
C THR A 211 -29.79 -20.27 -8.92
N GLN A 212 -29.96 -21.39 -9.62
CA GLN A 212 -30.50 -21.38 -10.98
C GLN A 212 -31.87 -20.71 -11.07
N GLU A 213 -32.73 -20.92 -10.07
CA GLU A 213 -34.06 -20.32 -10.00
C GLU A 213 -33.99 -18.80 -9.85
N ALA A 214 -33.19 -18.31 -8.89
CA ALA A 214 -33.00 -16.88 -8.66
C ALA A 214 -32.44 -16.18 -9.90
N CYS A 215 -31.45 -16.77 -10.56
CA CYS A 215 -30.89 -16.27 -11.82
C CYS A 215 -31.91 -16.25 -12.96
N ARG A 216 -32.74 -17.29 -13.08
CA ARG A 216 -33.79 -17.34 -14.11
C ARG A 216 -34.79 -16.20 -13.91
N THR A 217 -35.27 -16.00 -12.69
CA THR A 217 -36.20 -14.91 -12.36
C THR A 217 -35.58 -13.54 -12.62
N CYS A 218 -34.33 -13.36 -12.22
CA CYS A 218 -33.60 -12.12 -12.41
C CYS A 218 -33.34 -11.80 -13.89
N LEU A 219 -32.88 -12.76 -14.69
CA LEU A 219 -32.43 -12.53 -16.07
C LEU A 219 -33.54 -12.71 -17.12
N SER A 220 -34.75 -13.08 -16.72
CA SER A 220 -35.88 -13.13 -17.65
C SER A 220 -36.12 -11.73 -18.24
N PRO A 221 -36.37 -11.61 -19.56
CA PRO A 221 -36.81 -10.35 -20.15
C PRO A 221 -38.02 -9.86 -19.37
N GLY A 222 -37.96 -8.62 -18.86
CA GLY A 222 -39.06 -8.06 -18.08
C GLY A 222 -40.39 -8.14 -18.85
N GLN A 223 -41.45 -8.49 -18.13
CA GLN A 223 -42.80 -8.04 -18.46
C GLN A 223 -42.86 -6.51 -18.34
#